data_AF-A0A1J0VU37-F1
#
_entry.id   AF-A0A1J0VU37-F1
#
_cell.length_a   1.000
_cell.length_b   1.000
_cell.length_c   1.000
_cell.angle_alpha   90.00
_cell.angle_beta   90.00
_cell.angle_gamma   90.00
#
_symmetry.space_group_name_H-M   'P 1'
#
loop_
_entity.id
_entity.type
_entity.pdbx_description
1 polymer ?
#
loop_
_entity_poly.entity_id
_entity_poly.type
_entity_poly.pdbx_seq_one_letter_code
_entity_poly.pdbx_strand_id
1 'polypeptide(L)'
;MFYRGLTPGEQQHLADTFAFELGKCSTPMIRRRGLQMILNVDEQLADYVAGQLGLPVPTPNADRVEPPPSPASSPRRGTFPLDGRTVAVLVDDTTSATELEQARAALEQERVRPLLVAARGGEIAGVPVDRTFATMRSVEFDGALLLAGSVDPQVDLLIAELWRHGKAIAGVDVAGQAEGVCRHCSRPGHRVSHRRDRAGDLHRDLRLRLAPLRRTGGVRDRR
;
A
#
# COMPACT_ATOMS: atom_id res chain seq x y z
N MET A 1 17.97 -2.08 -19.88
CA MET A 1 18.69 -1.49 -18.73
C MET A 1 17.71 -1.01 -17.66
N PHE A 2 16.83 -0.06 -17.97
CA PHE A 2 15.82 0.48 -17.03
C PHE A 2 14.93 -0.61 -16.40
N TYR A 3 14.18 -1.37 -17.21
CA TYR A 3 13.26 -2.41 -16.73
C TYR A 3 13.94 -3.44 -15.82
N ARG A 4 15.15 -3.87 -16.19
CA ARG A 4 15.98 -4.81 -15.39
C ARG A 4 16.49 -4.20 -14.08
N GLY A 5 16.57 -2.88 -13.98
CA GLY A 5 16.96 -2.16 -12.76
C GLY A 5 15.85 -2.04 -11.72
N LEU A 6 14.60 -2.25 -12.13
CA LEU A 6 13.41 -2.21 -11.27
C LEU A 6 13.35 -3.42 -10.34
N THR A 7 12.76 -3.24 -9.16
CA THR A 7 12.39 -4.35 -8.27
C THR A 7 11.26 -5.18 -8.89
N PRO A 8 11.06 -6.45 -8.48
CA PRO A 8 10.00 -7.29 -9.04
C PRO A 8 8.59 -6.66 -8.97
N GLY A 9 8.28 -5.93 -7.88
CA GLY A 9 7.01 -5.22 -7.77
C GLY A 9 6.89 -4.02 -8.71
N GLU A 10 7.98 -3.30 -8.98
CA GLU A 10 7.99 -2.21 -9.96
C GLU A 10 7.91 -2.74 -11.41
N GLN A 11 8.54 -3.88 -11.70
CA GLN A 11 8.39 -4.56 -12.99
C GLN A 11 6.93 -4.96 -13.23
N GLN A 12 6.29 -5.58 -12.22
CA GLN A 12 4.88 -5.93 -12.31
C GLN A 12 4.00 -4.71 -12.52
N HIS A 13 4.20 -3.62 -11.76
CA HIS A 13 3.43 -2.38 -11.96
C HIS A 13 3.61 -1.80 -13.37
N LEU A 14 4.83 -1.87 -13.93
CA LEU A 14 5.06 -1.42 -15.31
C LEU A 14 4.33 -2.32 -16.33
N ALA A 15 4.34 -3.63 -16.12
CA ALA A 15 3.63 -4.59 -16.95
C ALA A 15 2.10 -4.36 -16.91
N ASP A 16 1.54 -4.18 -15.71
CA ASP A 16 0.13 -3.84 -15.50
C ASP A 16 -0.23 -2.51 -16.19
N THR A 17 0.68 -1.52 -16.15
CA THR A 17 0.49 -0.22 -16.80
C THR A 17 0.44 -0.36 -18.32
N PHE A 18 1.38 -1.10 -18.93
CA PHE A 18 1.34 -1.36 -20.37
C PHE A 18 0.06 -2.08 -20.79
N ALA A 19 -0.35 -3.10 -20.03
CA ALA A 19 -1.59 -3.83 -20.27
C ALA A 19 -2.83 -2.92 -20.14
N PHE A 20 -2.89 -2.09 -19.12
CA PHE A 20 -4.01 -1.17 -18.89
C PHE A 20 -4.12 -0.11 -19.99
N GLU A 21 -3.02 0.56 -20.34
CA GLU A 21 -3.03 1.62 -21.35
C GLU A 21 -3.26 1.06 -22.76
N LEU A 22 -2.62 -0.05 -23.13
CA LEU A 22 -2.90 -0.70 -24.41
C LEU A 22 -4.31 -1.31 -24.43
N GLY A 23 -4.82 -1.80 -23.31
CA GLY A 23 -6.16 -2.36 -23.18
C GLY A 23 -7.27 -1.35 -23.46
N LYS A 24 -7.02 -0.06 -23.20
CA LYS A 24 -7.93 1.04 -23.56
C LYS A 24 -7.84 1.44 -25.04
N CYS A 25 -6.82 1.00 -25.77
CA CYS A 25 -6.66 1.35 -27.18
C CYS A 25 -7.65 0.56 -28.04
N SER A 26 -8.62 1.25 -28.62
CA SER A 26 -9.64 0.64 -29.48
C SER A 26 -9.08 0.10 -30.79
N THR A 27 -8.00 0.69 -31.31
CA THR A 27 -7.40 0.31 -32.61
C THR A 27 -6.53 -0.95 -32.47
N PRO A 28 -6.94 -2.12 -33.03
CA PRO A 28 -6.21 -3.37 -32.82
C PRO A 28 -4.79 -3.36 -33.38
N MET A 29 -4.57 -2.66 -34.50
CA MET A 29 -3.25 -2.52 -35.11
C MET A 29 -2.26 -1.77 -34.22
N ILE A 30 -2.74 -0.80 -33.43
CA ILE A 30 -1.89 -0.06 -32.49
C ILE A 30 -1.50 -0.97 -31.33
N ARG A 31 -2.45 -1.75 -30.78
CA ARG A 31 -2.15 -2.74 -29.72
C ARG A 31 -1.08 -3.74 -30.14
N ARG A 32 -1.18 -4.30 -31.35
CA ARG A 32 -0.18 -5.24 -31.90
C ARG A 32 1.20 -4.60 -32.06
N ARG A 33 1.26 -3.37 -32.57
CA ARG A 33 2.53 -2.63 -32.73
C ARG A 33 3.16 -2.28 -31.38
N GLY A 34 2.36 -1.83 -30.41
CA GLY A 34 2.83 -1.58 -29.04
C GLY A 34 3.39 -2.84 -28.40
N LEU A 35 2.69 -3.96 -28.53
CA LEU A 35 3.16 -5.26 -28.04
C LEU A 35 4.46 -5.71 -28.72
N GLN A 36 4.62 -5.48 -30.02
CA GLN A 36 5.89 -5.75 -30.73
C GLN A 36 7.05 -4.92 -30.16
N MET A 37 6.82 -3.64 -29.85
CA MET A 37 7.84 -2.79 -29.24
C MET A 37 8.23 -3.29 -27.85
N ILE A 38 7.27 -3.77 -27.06
CA ILE A 38 7.53 -4.36 -25.74
C ILE A 38 8.36 -5.65 -25.87
N LEU A 39 8.03 -6.53 -26.83
CA LEU A 39 8.79 -7.75 -27.09
C LEU A 39 10.26 -7.48 -27.43
N ASN A 40 10.51 -6.41 -28.17
CA ASN A 40 11.86 -5.98 -28.52
C ASN A 40 12.66 -5.45 -27.30
N VAL A 41 12.00 -5.21 -26.17
CA VAL A 41 12.63 -4.82 -24.90
C VAL A 41 12.83 -6.02 -23.98
N ASP A 42 11.78 -6.80 -23.74
CA ASP A 42 11.80 -7.93 -22.80
C ASP A 42 10.69 -8.95 -23.11
N GLU A 43 11.03 -10.23 -23.15
CA GLU A 43 10.11 -11.31 -23.53
C GLU A 43 9.05 -11.58 -22.46
N GLN A 44 9.46 -11.68 -21.20
CA GLN A 44 8.54 -11.99 -20.09
C GLN A 44 7.54 -10.86 -19.88
N LEU A 45 7.98 -9.61 -20.05
CA LEU A 45 7.10 -8.45 -20.06
C LEU A 45 6.08 -8.54 -21.19
N ALA A 46 6.52 -8.86 -22.42
CA ALA A 46 5.62 -8.99 -23.57
C ALA A 46 4.61 -10.12 -23.40
N ASP A 47 5.05 -11.28 -22.90
CA ASP A 47 4.18 -12.42 -22.64
C ASP A 47 3.07 -12.07 -21.65
N TYR A 48 3.43 -11.41 -20.54
CA TYR A 48 2.45 -10.95 -19.56
C TYR A 48 1.44 -9.99 -20.19
N VAL A 49 1.91 -8.95 -20.90
CA VAL A 49 1.05 -7.94 -21.52
C VAL A 49 0.16 -8.56 -22.60
N ALA A 50 0.69 -9.47 -23.42
CA ALA A 50 -0.08 -10.21 -24.42
C ALA A 50 -1.24 -10.99 -23.79
N GLY A 51 -0.97 -11.69 -22.69
CA GLY A 51 -1.97 -12.42 -21.92
C GLY A 51 -3.09 -11.51 -21.39
N GLN A 52 -2.75 -10.35 -20.82
CA GLN A 52 -3.75 -9.38 -20.34
C GLN A 52 -4.58 -8.76 -21.48
N LEU A 53 -3.99 -8.59 -22.66
CA LEU A 53 -4.68 -8.05 -23.83
C LEU A 53 -5.50 -9.09 -24.60
N GLY A 54 -5.35 -10.38 -24.28
CA GLY A 54 -5.94 -11.48 -25.06
C GLY A 54 -5.39 -11.56 -26.48
N LEU A 55 -4.11 -11.24 -26.67
CA LEU A 55 -3.44 -11.25 -27.96
C LEU A 55 -2.35 -12.34 -28.01
N PRO A 56 -2.07 -12.91 -29.19
CA PRO A 56 -0.90 -13.75 -29.34
C PRO A 56 0.37 -12.92 -29.17
N VAL A 57 1.42 -13.53 -28.60
CA VAL A 57 2.75 -12.94 -28.54
C VAL A 57 3.29 -12.83 -29.98
N PRO A 58 3.80 -11.65 -30.41
CA PRO A 58 4.38 -11.50 -31.73
C PRO A 58 5.67 -12.31 -31.92
N THR A 59 6.09 -12.47 -33.17
CA THR A 59 7.44 -12.98 -33.47
C THR A 59 8.48 -11.87 -33.29
N PRO A 60 9.68 -12.16 -32.75
CA PRO A 60 10.77 -11.18 -32.72
C PRO A 60 11.08 -10.63 -34.11
N ASN A 61 11.27 -9.31 -34.22
CA ASN A 61 11.60 -8.63 -35.48
C ASN A 61 12.84 -7.72 -35.39
N ALA A 62 13.56 -7.80 -34.27
CA ALA A 62 14.78 -7.07 -34.00
C ALA A 62 15.64 -7.90 -33.05
N ASP A 63 16.96 -7.75 -33.16
CA ASP A 63 17.89 -8.30 -32.18
C ASP A 63 17.75 -7.56 -30.85
N ARG A 64 17.82 -8.31 -29.75
CA ARG A 64 17.76 -7.75 -28.40
C ARG A 64 19.15 -7.68 -27.80
N VAL A 65 19.49 -6.52 -27.24
CA VAL A 65 20.68 -6.35 -26.42
C VAL A 65 20.27 -6.52 -24.97
N GLU A 66 21.05 -7.28 -24.20
CA GLU A 66 20.88 -7.43 -22.75
C GLU A 66 21.88 -6.56 -21.99
N PRO A 67 21.61 -5.25 -21.81
CA PRO A 67 22.49 -4.41 -21.01
C PRO A 67 22.36 -4.76 -19.51
N PRO A 68 23.41 -4.51 -18.72
CA PRO A 68 23.34 -4.70 -17.27
C PRO A 68 22.23 -3.84 -16.64
N PRO A 69 21.66 -4.28 -15.50
CA PRO A 69 20.66 -3.49 -14.78
C PRO A 69 21.29 -2.21 -14.20
N SER A 70 20.48 -1.15 -14.09
CA SER A 70 20.85 0.07 -13.38
C SER A 70 20.07 0.16 -12.06
N PRO A 71 20.69 -0.14 -10.90
CA PRO A 71 19.97 -0.09 -9.62
C PRO A 71 19.39 1.29 -9.31
N ALA A 72 20.04 2.36 -9.76
CA ALA A 72 19.59 3.75 -9.57
C ALA A 72 18.22 4.06 -10.24
N SER A 73 17.73 3.19 -11.12
CA SER A 73 16.44 3.38 -11.79
C SER A 73 15.22 3.03 -10.92
N SER A 74 15.40 2.38 -9.76
CA SER A 74 14.31 1.99 -8.89
C SER A 74 14.01 3.08 -7.84
N PRO A 75 12.84 3.74 -7.89
CA PRO A 75 12.43 4.69 -6.86
C PRO A 75 12.21 4.04 -5.49
N ARG A 76 12.06 2.71 -5.42
CA ARG A 76 11.96 1.96 -4.15
C ARG A 76 13.30 1.79 -3.42
N ARG A 77 14.42 2.19 -4.02
CA ARG A 77 15.73 2.15 -3.36
C ARG A 77 16.00 3.47 -2.67
N GLY A 78 16.19 3.45 -1.35
CA GLY A 78 16.52 4.63 -0.58
C GLY A 78 15.92 4.62 0.81
N THR A 79 15.90 5.80 1.42
CA THR A 79 15.26 6.08 2.71
C THR A 79 13.89 6.72 2.46
N PHE A 80 12.90 6.32 3.26
CA PHE A 80 11.52 6.81 3.16
C PHE A 80 11.15 7.43 4.51
N PRO A 81 11.40 8.73 4.70
CA PRO A 81 11.09 9.40 5.96
C PRO A 81 9.58 9.45 6.21
N LEU A 82 9.21 9.48 7.49
CA LEU A 82 7.83 9.55 7.94
C LEU A 82 7.31 10.99 8.06
N ASP A 83 8.22 11.95 8.11
CA ASP A 83 7.93 13.38 8.20
C ASP A 83 6.87 13.83 7.18
N GLY A 84 5.82 14.45 7.68
CA GLY A 84 4.74 15.03 6.88
C GLY A 84 3.72 14.02 6.34
N ARG A 85 3.91 12.71 6.57
CA ARG A 85 2.90 11.69 6.29
C ARG A 85 1.63 11.96 7.09
N THR A 86 0.47 11.66 6.53
CA THR A 86 -0.82 11.84 7.21
C THR A 86 -1.45 10.49 7.52
N VAL A 87 -1.88 10.27 8.77
CA VAL A 87 -2.48 8.99 9.20
C VAL A 87 -3.88 9.23 9.75
N ALA A 88 -4.85 8.45 9.30
CA ALA A 88 -6.18 8.42 9.90
C ALA A 88 -6.12 7.73 11.26
N VAL A 89 -6.64 8.37 12.30
CA VAL A 89 -6.83 7.77 13.63
C VAL A 89 -8.33 7.56 13.82
N LEU A 90 -8.77 6.32 13.64
CA LEU A 90 -10.18 5.96 13.75
C LEU A 90 -10.55 5.79 15.24
N VAL A 91 -11.54 6.55 15.68
CA VAL A 91 -12.03 6.57 17.07
C VAL A 91 -13.56 6.54 17.11
N ASP A 92 -14.08 6.26 18.30
CA ASP A 92 -15.51 6.33 18.63
C ASP A 92 -15.73 7.03 19.98
N ASP A 93 -16.98 7.15 20.41
CA ASP A 93 -17.35 7.76 21.70
C ASP A 93 -16.82 6.98 22.91
N THR A 94 -16.30 5.75 22.73
CA THR A 94 -15.75 4.91 23.81
C THR A 94 -14.23 5.03 23.94
N THR A 95 -13.57 5.66 22.98
CA THR A 95 -12.11 5.84 22.97
C THR A 95 -11.68 6.76 24.12
N SER A 96 -10.76 6.28 24.97
CA SER A 96 -10.32 7.07 26.13
C SER A 96 -9.37 8.22 25.74
N ALA A 97 -9.39 9.30 26.51
CA ALA A 97 -8.47 10.43 26.32
C ALA A 97 -7.00 10.00 26.39
N THR A 98 -6.69 9.05 27.28
CA THR A 98 -5.32 8.53 27.44
C THR A 98 -4.85 7.75 26.23
N GLU A 99 -5.68 6.88 25.65
CA GLU A 99 -5.33 6.12 24.45
C GLU A 99 -5.15 7.02 23.24
N LEU A 100 -6.06 7.99 23.05
CA LEU A 100 -5.98 8.95 21.97
C LEU A 100 -4.72 9.81 22.07
N GLU A 101 -4.40 10.32 23.26
CA GLU A 101 -3.20 11.13 23.48
C GLU A 101 -1.91 10.33 23.26
N GLN A 102 -1.85 9.07 23.74
CA GLN A 102 -0.71 8.19 23.49
C GLN A 102 -0.50 7.92 22.00
N ALA A 103 -1.58 7.66 21.25
CA ALA A 103 -1.53 7.43 19.82
C ALA A 103 -1.05 8.67 19.05
N ARG A 104 -1.60 9.85 19.37
CA ARG A 104 -1.21 11.13 18.76
C ARG A 104 0.24 11.46 19.07
N ALA A 105 0.66 11.37 20.33
CA ALA A 105 2.05 11.64 20.73
C ALA A 105 3.04 10.71 20.02
N ALA A 106 2.71 9.42 19.87
CA ALA A 106 3.57 8.47 19.16
C ALA A 106 3.74 8.80 17.67
N LEU A 107 2.67 9.28 17.01
CA LEU A 107 2.72 9.72 15.60
C LEU A 107 3.48 11.05 15.45
N GLU A 108 3.21 12.01 16.33
CA GLU A 108 3.82 13.34 16.30
C GLU A 108 5.33 13.29 16.61
N GLN A 109 5.78 12.36 17.46
CA GLN A 109 7.20 12.08 17.69
C GLN A 109 7.95 11.69 16.41
N GLU A 110 7.26 11.00 15.50
CA GLU A 110 7.77 10.63 14.16
C GLU A 110 7.44 11.68 13.09
N ARG A 111 6.94 12.87 13.50
CA ARG A 111 6.54 13.98 12.62
C ARG A 111 5.46 13.57 11.60
N VAL A 112 4.67 12.56 11.96
CA VAL A 112 3.47 12.13 11.23
C VAL A 112 2.29 12.97 11.72
N ARG A 113 1.45 13.42 10.80
CA ARG A 113 0.25 14.21 11.07
C ARG A 113 -0.95 13.28 11.33
N PRO A 114 -1.41 13.12 12.58
CA PRO A 114 -2.66 12.41 12.84
C PRO A 114 -3.87 13.24 12.39
N LEU A 115 -4.83 12.58 11.78
CA LEU A 115 -6.17 13.12 11.51
C LEU A 115 -7.20 12.27 12.24
N LEU A 116 -7.98 12.87 13.14
CA LEU A 116 -8.99 12.19 13.91
C LEU A 116 -10.22 11.91 13.06
N VAL A 117 -10.64 10.64 13.01
CA VAL A 117 -11.74 10.17 12.17
C VAL A 117 -12.79 9.48 13.03
N ALA A 118 -14.04 9.96 12.97
CA ALA A 118 -15.15 9.43 13.78
C ALA A 118 -16.47 9.40 12.98
N ALA A 119 -17.53 8.82 13.55
CA ALA A 119 -18.84 8.74 12.91
C ALA A 119 -19.49 10.11 12.69
N ARG A 120 -19.20 11.07 13.57
CA ARG A 120 -19.79 12.42 13.58
C ARG A 120 -18.72 13.46 13.92
N GLY A 121 -19.00 14.71 13.58
CA GLY A 121 -18.18 15.85 14.01
C GLY A 121 -18.34 16.17 15.50
N GLY A 122 -17.69 17.25 15.93
CA GLY A 122 -17.60 17.64 17.34
C GLY A 122 -16.28 17.18 17.92
N GLU A 123 -16.30 16.75 19.18
CA GLU A 123 -15.11 16.30 19.90
C GLU A 123 -15.27 14.86 20.40
N ILE A 124 -14.17 14.11 20.35
CA ILE A 124 -14.01 12.82 21.02
C ILE A 124 -12.89 13.00 22.04
N ALA A 125 -13.18 12.70 23.31
CA ALA A 125 -12.23 12.88 24.41
C ALA A 125 -11.60 14.30 24.49
N GLY A 126 -12.36 15.33 24.16
CA GLY A 126 -11.90 16.74 24.14
C GLY A 126 -11.02 17.12 22.94
N VAL A 127 -10.91 16.24 21.94
CA VAL A 127 -10.15 16.50 20.70
C VAL A 127 -11.13 16.66 19.54
N PRO A 128 -11.00 17.73 18.72
CA PRO A 128 -11.89 17.95 17.59
C PRO A 128 -11.71 16.86 16.53
N VAL A 129 -12.84 16.38 15.99
CA VAL A 129 -12.86 15.43 14.88
C VAL A 129 -12.52 16.14 13.57
N ASP A 130 -11.49 15.67 12.87
CA ASP A 130 -11.04 16.25 11.60
C ASP A 130 -11.85 15.77 10.40
N ARG A 131 -12.27 14.50 10.42
CA ARG A 131 -13.10 13.88 9.38
C ARG A 131 -14.19 13.03 10.00
N THR A 132 -15.39 13.16 9.45
CA THR A 132 -16.41 12.13 9.61
C THR A 132 -16.21 11.00 8.61
N PHE A 133 -16.84 9.84 8.85
CA PHE A 133 -16.86 8.73 7.88
C PHE A 133 -17.38 9.17 6.50
N ALA A 134 -18.35 10.10 6.46
CA ALA A 134 -18.88 10.62 5.21
C ALA A 134 -17.89 11.50 4.43
N THR A 135 -16.98 12.17 5.14
CA THR A 135 -16.05 13.17 4.57
C THR A 135 -14.65 12.64 4.30
N MET A 136 -14.26 11.51 4.91
CA MET A 136 -12.92 10.93 4.74
C MET A 136 -12.76 10.24 3.38
N ARG A 137 -11.55 10.25 2.80
CA ARG A 137 -11.20 9.43 1.64
C ARG A 137 -9.83 8.80 1.83
N SER A 138 -9.63 7.57 1.34
CA SER A 138 -8.36 6.85 1.49
C SER A 138 -7.17 7.60 0.92
N VAL A 139 -7.37 8.43 -0.10
CA VAL A 139 -6.34 9.25 -0.75
C VAL A 139 -5.74 10.34 0.15
N GLU A 140 -6.44 10.74 1.21
CA GLU A 140 -5.97 11.75 2.17
C GLU A 140 -4.92 11.20 3.14
N PHE A 141 -4.81 9.88 3.25
CA PHE A 141 -4.00 9.22 4.26
C PHE A 141 -2.89 8.35 3.64
N ASP A 142 -1.72 8.33 4.26
CA ASP A 142 -0.63 7.39 3.99
C ASP A 142 -0.80 6.08 4.77
N GLY A 143 -1.70 6.05 5.76
CA GLY A 143 -2.06 4.86 6.54
C GLY A 143 -3.20 5.13 7.53
N ALA A 144 -3.58 4.11 8.28
CA ALA A 144 -4.60 4.20 9.33
C ALA A 144 -4.19 3.47 10.61
N LEU A 145 -4.59 4.07 11.74
CA LEU A 145 -4.55 3.50 13.08
C LEU A 145 -5.97 3.37 13.60
N LEU A 146 -6.40 2.15 13.87
CA LEU A 146 -7.74 1.83 14.36
C LEU A 146 -7.68 1.68 15.89
N LEU A 147 -8.19 2.68 16.62
CA LEU A 147 -8.35 2.60 18.08
C LEU A 147 -9.74 2.05 18.47
N ALA A 148 -10.69 2.17 17.55
CA ALA A 148 -12.04 1.63 17.69
C ALA A 148 -12.41 0.75 16.49
N GLY A 149 -13.36 -0.17 16.72
CA GLY A 149 -14.05 -0.90 15.66
C GLY A 149 -15.21 -0.08 15.11
N SER A 150 -15.63 -0.36 13.88
CA SER A 150 -16.86 0.16 13.31
C SER A 150 -17.47 -0.89 12.37
N VAL A 151 -18.80 -1.00 12.39
CA VAL A 151 -19.59 -1.76 11.41
C VAL A 151 -20.02 -0.91 10.21
N ASP A 152 -19.52 0.33 10.12
CA ASP A 152 -19.91 1.26 9.06
C ASP A 152 -19.24 0.86 7.72
N PRO A 153 -20.02 0.72 6.63
CA PRO A 153 -19.48 0.32 5.32
C PRO A 153 -18.45 1.32 4.74
N GLN A 154 -18.45 2.58 5.17
CA GLN A 154 -17.45 3.56 4.76
C GLN A 154 -16.08 3.27 5.39
N VAL A 155 -16.07 2.73 6.62
CA VAL A 155 -14.83 2.28 7.28
C VAL A 155 -14.32 1.01 6.61
N ASP A 156 -15.20 0.08 6.26
CA ASP A 156 -14.82 -1.11 5.49
C ASP A 156 -14.21 -0.75 4.14
N LEU A 157 -14.82 0.20 3.42
CA LEU A 157 -14.30 0.71 2.16
C LEU A 157 -12.93 1.37 2.35
N LEU A 158 -12.77 2.21 3.37
CA LEU A 158 -11.48 2.82 3.68
C LEU A 158 -10.41 1.74 3.88
N ILE A 159 -10.66 0.75 4.73
CA ILE A 159 -9.71 -0.33 5.02
C ILE A 159 -9.37 -1.11 3.75
N ALA A 160 -10.38 -1.44 2.93
CA ALA A 160 -10.19 -2.15 1.67
C ALA A 160 -9.35 -1.34 0.67
N GLU A 161 -9.57 -0.03 0.54
CA GLU A 161 -8.79 0.85 -0.32
C GLU A 161 -7.36 1.03 0.17
N LEU A 162 -7.17 1.26 1.48
CA LEU A 162 -5.84 1.33 2.09
C LEU A 162 -5.06 0.04 1.84
N TRP A 163 -5.73 -1.11 1.99
CA TRP A 163 -5.13 -2.42 1.72
C TRP A 163 -4.77 -2.58 0.24
N ARG A 164 -5.71 -2.29 -0.67
CA ARG A 164 -5.48 -2.37 -2.13
C ARG A 164 -4.32 -1.47 -2.57
N HIS A 165 -4.18 -0.30 -1.96
CA HIS A 165 -3.13 0.67 -2.27
C HIS A 165 -1.81 0.40 -1.53
N GLY A 166 -1.72 -0.68 -0.74
CA GLY A 166 -0.51 -1.06 -0.01
C GLY A 166 -0.14 -0.08 1.12
N LYS A 167 -1.12 0.62 1.69
CA LYS A 167 -0.93 1.57 2.79
C LYS A 167 -0.87 0.84 4.13
N ALA A 168 -0.19 1.44 5.10
CA ALA A 168 -0.04 0.86 6.43
C ALA A 168 -1.39 0.91 7.17
N ILE A 169 -1.78 -0.22 7.77
CA ILE A 169 -2.97 -0.34 8.61
C ILE A 169 -2.52 -1.02 9.91
N ALA A 170 -2.87 -0.40 11.03
CA ALA A 170 -2.63 -0.91 12.38
C ALA A 170 -3.92 -0.79 13.21
N GLY A 171 -4.11 -1.67 14.19
CA GLY A 171 -5.22 -1.59 15.14
C GLY A 171 -4.77 -1.96 16.54
N VAL A 172 -5.34 -1.29 17.55
CA VAL A 172 -5.07 -1.54 18.97
C VAL A 172 -6.33 -2.14 19.58
N ASP A 173 -6.24 -3.38 20.07
CA ASP A 173 -7.30 -4.11 20.80
C ASP A 173 -8.73 -4.05 20.20
N VAL A 174 -8.83 -3.99 18.87
CA VAL A 174 -10.11 -4.10 18.16
C VAL A 174 -10.50 -5.57 18.06
N ALA A 175 -11.11 -6.10 19.12
CA ALA A 175 -11.60 -7.48 19.15
C ALA A 175 -12.51 -7.76 17.93
N GLY A 176 -12.01 -8.58 16.99
CA GLY A 176 -12.79 -9.20 15.93
C GLY A 176 -13.03 -8.40 14.64
N GLN A 177 -12.84 -7.08 14.58
CA GLN A 177 -13.16 -6.31 13.35
C GLN A 177 -11.99 -6.07 12.40
N ALA A 178 -10.76 -5.93 12.91
CA ALA A 178 -9.58 -6.02 12.05
C ALA A 178 -9.43 -7.43 11.43
N GLU A 179 -9.99 -8.47 12.06
CA GLU A 179 -10.00 -9.84 11.54
C GLU A 179 -11.23 -10.13 10.65
N GLY A 180 -12.39 -9.54 10.95
CA GLY A 180 -13.65 -9.74 10.21
C GLY A 180 -13.75 -8.92 8.90
N VAL A 181 -13.27 -7.67 8.91
CA VAL A 181 -13.31 -6.77 7.75
C VAL A 181 -12.12 -7.01 6.83
N CYS A 182 -10.97 -7.34 7.41
CA CYS A 182 -9.76 -7.61 6.67
C CYS A 182 -9.45 -9.12 6.71
N ARG A 183 -10.21 -9.92 5.95
CA ARG A 183 -9.86 -11.34 5.64
C ARG A 183 -8.44 -11.52 5.08
N HIS A 184 -7.75 -10.41 4.77
CA HIS A 184 -6.41 -10.30 4.21
C HIS A 184 -5.33 -9.85 5.22
N CYS A 185 -5.68 -9.49 6.46
CA CYS A 185 -4.76 -8.91 7.45
C CYS A 185 -3.80 -9.94 8.09
N SER A 186 -3.89 -11.21 7.70
CA SER A 186 -2.94 -12.28 8.03
C SER A 186 -1.76 -12.38 7.03
N ARG A 187 -1.61 -11.44 6.09
CA ARG A 187 -0.52 -11.41 5.09
C ARG A 187 0.68 -10.53 5.49
N PRO A 188 1.88 -10.76 4.93
CA PRO A 188 3.09 -10.01 5.27
C PRO A 188 2.90 -8.49 5.09
N GLY A 189 3.15 -7.71 6.15
CA GLY A 189 2.88 -6.26 6.19
C GLY A 189 1.67 -5.88 7.04
N HIS A 190 0.91 -6.86 7.54
CA HIS A 190 -0.29 -6.69 8.38
C HIS A 190 -0.12 -7.43 9.72
N ARG A 191 -0.40 -6.75 10.84
CA ARG A 191 -0.43 -7.30 12.21
C ARG A 191 -1.57 -6.59 12.91
N VAL A 192 -2.46 -7.38 13.45
CA VAL A 192 -3.35 -7.01 14.54
C VAL A 192 -2.60 -7.40 15.80
N SER A 193 -2.21 -6.44 16.64
CA SER A 193 -1.63 -6.78 17.95
C SER A 193 -2.77 -7.02 18.93
N HIS A 194 -2.88 -8.27 19.41
CA HIS A 194 -3.88 -8.71 20.40
C HIS A 194 -3.38 -8.61 21.86
N ARG A 195 -2.30 -7.84 22.12
CA ARG A 195 -1.70 -7.74 23.46
C ARG A 195 -1.69 -6.31 23.95
N ARG A 196 -2.21 -6.13 25.17
CA ARG A 196 -2.25 -4.90 26.00
C ARG A 196 -0.87 -4.35 26.41
N ASP A 197 0.13 -4.34 25.52
CA ASP A 197 1.42 -3.73 25.82
C ASP A 197 1.65 -2.44 25.01
N ARG A 198 1.47 -1.36 25.77
CA ARG A 198 1.85 0.06 25.64
C ARG A 198 2.67 0.45 24.41
N ALA A 199 2.19 1.47 23.68
CA ALA A 199 2.84 2.51 22.85
C ALA A 199 4.20 2.27 22.15
N GLY A 200 5.19 1.63 22.80
CA GLY A 200 6.50 1.30 22.25
C GLY A 200 6.45 0.26 21.10
N ASP A 201 5.50 -0.68 21.14
CA ASP A 201 5.33 -1.67 20.06
C ASP A 201 4.64 -1.05 18.83
N LEU A 202 3.73 -0.09 19.02
CA LEU A 202 3.10 0.68 17.95
C LEU A 202 4.14 1.53 17.18
N HIS A 203 5.06 2.17 17.91
CA HIS A 203 6.16 2.94 17.33
C HIS A 203 7.09 2.06 16.48
N ARG A 204 7.43 0.85 16.97
CA ARG A 204 8.25 -0.12 16.22
C ARG A 204 7.51 -0.65 14.99
N ASP A 205 6.23 -0.99 15.10
CA ASP A 205 5.43 -1.54 14.00
C ASP A 205 5.09 -0.49 12.93
N LEU A 206 4.86 0.78 13.30
CA LEU A 206 4.72 1.90 12.35
C LEU A 206 6.03 2.15 11.59
N ARG A 207 7.17 2.21 12.31
CA ARG A 207 8.50 2.34 11.68
C ARG A 207 8.85 1.18 10.75
N LEU A 208 8.46 -0.05 11.08
CA LEU A 208 8.70 -1.22 10.25
C LEU A 208 7.83 -1.28 8.97
N ARG A 209 6.74 -0.51 8.89
CA ARG A 209 5.73 -0.62 7.82
C ARG A 209 5.59 0.62 6.94
N LEU A 210 5.78 1.80 7.51
CA LEU A 210 5.86 3.03 6.71
C LEU A 210 7.24 3.18 6.06
N ALA A 211 8.26 2.47 6.57
CA ALA A 211 9.44 2.13 5.79
C ALA A 211 9.10 0.97 4.82
N PRO A 212 9.62 0.96 3.57
CA PRO A 212 9.24 -0.04 2.58
C PRO A 212 9.51 -1.45 3.08
N LEU A 213 8.56 -2.36 2.81
CA LEU A 213 8.65 -3.79 3.08
C LEU A 213 9.93 -4.38 2.47
N ARG A 214 11.01 -4.45 3.26
CA ARG A 214 12.12 -5.37 2.97
C ARG A 214 11.58 -6.77 3.15
N ARG A 215 11.21 -7.45 2.06
CA ARG A 215 11.20 -8.91 2.09
C ARG A 215 12.63 -9.36 2.35
N THR A 216 12.90 -9.86 3.55
CA THR A 216 14.05 -10.73 3.81
C THR A 216 13.79 -12.04 3.07
N GLY A 217 14.04 -12.04 1.75
CA GLY A 217 14.19 -13.24 0.97
C GLY A 217 15.50 -13.92 1.37
N GLY A 218 15.44 -14.71 2.43
CA GLY A 218 16.47 -15.71 2.70
C GLY A 218 16.41 -16.75 1.58
N VAL A 219 17.29 -16.61 0.59
CA VAL A 219 17.68 -17.73 -0.26
C VAL A 219 18.28 -18.76 0.68
N ARG A 220 17.50 -19.80 1.00
CA ARG A 220 18.06 -21.02 1.57
C ARG A 220 18.85 -21.67 0.45
N ASP A 221 20.16 -21.46 0.52
CA ASP A 221 21.14 -22.28 -0.14
C ASP A 221 20.87 -23.74 0.26
N ARG A 222 20.38 -24.55 -0.69
CA ARG A 222 20.34 -26.00 -0.57
C ARG A 222 21.37 -26.52 -1.56
N ARG A 223 22.48 -26.97 -0.97
CA ARG A 223 23.47 -27.96 -1.40
C ARG A 223 23.26 -28.60 -2.77
#